data_AF-A0A2P2MPP9-F1
#
_entry.id   AF-A0A2P2MPP9-F1
#
_cell.length_a   1.000
_cell.length_b   1.000
_cell.length_c   1.000
_cell.angle_alpha   90.00
_cell.angle_beta   90.00
_cell.angle_gamma   90.00
#
_symmetry.space_group_name_H-M   'P 1'
#
loop_
_entity.id
_entity.type
_entity.pdbx_description
1 polymer ?
#
loop_
_entity_poly.entity_id
_entity_poly.type
_entity_poly.pdbx_seq_one_letter_code
_entity_poly.pdbx_strand_id
1 'polypeptide(L)'
;MVEGKNEEMSTAELSGGARIHYIFQSIFVKILEEVDPCEDLTDDDIRTAIQNATGPKSALFVPEVPFEVLVRRQISRLLDPSLQCARFIYDELIKISHRCLVNDLQRFPVLRKRMDEVIGNFLQDGLEPSETMIGHIIEMEMDYINTSHPNFIGGSKALETALQQVKSSRLPLPISRQKVNV
;
A
#
# COMPACT_ATOMS: atom_id res chain seq x y z
N MET A 1 7.62 -20.41 -19.20
CA MET A 1 8.12 -19.86 -17.90
C MET A 1 7.13 -18.95 -17.20
N VAL A 2 6.49 -17.99 -17.88
CA VAL A 2 5.44 -17.15 -17.26
C VAL A 2 4.23 -17.97 -16.82
N GLU A 3 3.73 -18.88 -17.67
CA GLU A 3 2.59 -19.75 -17.32
C GLU A 3 2.95 -20.93 -16.39
N GLY A 4 4.20 -21.04 -15.92
CA GLY A 4 4.64 -22.17 -15.10
C GLY A 4 4.82 -23.52 -15.82
N LYS A 5 4.52 -23.61 -17.13
CA LYS A 5 4.67 -24.83 -17.94
C LYS A 5 6.10 -25.06 -18.47
N ASN A 6 7.13 -24.80 -17.68
CA ASN A 6 8.49 -25.06 -18.14
C ASN A 6 8.83 -26.55 -17.97
N GLU A 7 9.48 -27.18 -18.95
CA GLU A 7 9.89 -28.59 -18.86
C GLU A 7 11.07 -28.76 -17.88
N GLU A 8 11.96 -27.77 -17.82
CA GLU A 8 13.06 -27.71 -16.85
C GLU A 8 12.71 -26.75 -15.70
N MET A 9 12.06 -27.30 -14.66
CA MET A 9 11.71 -26.55 -13.45
C MET A 9 12.83 -26.63 -12.41
N SER A 10 13.42 -25.47 -12.07
CA SER A 10 14.34 -25.37 -10.94
C SER A 10 13.57 -25.50 -9.62
N THR A 11 14.07 -26.33 -8.70
CA THR A 11 13.55 -26.48 -7.32
C THR A 11 14.29 -25.63 -6.30
N ALA A 12 15.32 -24.88 -6.72
CA ALA A 12 16.17 -24.10 -5.81
C ALA A 12 15.56 -22.74 -5.42
N GLU A 13 14.80 -22.10 -6.33
CA GLU A 13 14.20 -20.78 -6.09
C GLU A 13 12.89 -20.59 -6.86
N LEU A 14 12.01 -19.74 -6.32
CA LEU A 14 10.84 -19.26 -7.05
C LEU A 14 11.27 -18.37 -8.22
N SER A 15 10.82 -18.71 -9.42
CA SER A 15 11.08 -17.96 -10.66
C SER A 15 9.86 -17.98 -11.57
N GLY A 16 9.86 -17.13 -12.59
CA GLY A 16 8.79 -17.11 -13.58
C GLY A 16 7.47 -16.56 -13.01
N GLY A 17 6.35 -17.14 -13.46
CA GLY A 17 5.02 -16.74 -12.96
C GLY A 17 4.83 -16.95 -11.47
N ALA A 18 5.44 -18.00 -10.89
CA ALA A 18 5.34 -18.25 -9.45
C ALA A 18 6.01 -17.13 -8.63
N ARG A 19 7.11 -16.57 -9.14
CA ARG A 19 7.78 -15.42 -8.51
C ARG A 19 6.96 -14.14 -8.65
N ILE A 20 6.33 -13.91 -9.80
CA ILE A 20 5.40 -12.78 -10.00
C ILE A 20 4.23 -12.87 -9.02
N HIS A 21 3.63 -14.04 -8.87
CA HIS A 21 2.54 -14.25 -7.89
C HIS A 21 3.00 -13.97 -6.46
N TYR A 22 4.19 -14.44 -6.09
CA TYR A 22 4.80 -14.15 -4.78
C TYR A 22 5.05 -12.65 -4.57
N ILE A 23 5.50 -11.92 -5.59
CA ILE A 23 5.66 -10.46 -5.53
C ILE A 23 4.31 -9.80 -5.20
N PHE A 24 3.23 -10.17 -5.89
CA PHE A 24 1.91 -9.59 -5.59
C PHE A 24 1.40 -9.95 -4.19
N GLN A 25 1.41 -11.23 -3.82
CA GLN A 25 0.69 -11.70 -2.63
C GLN A 25 1.50 -11.61 -1.34
N SER A 26 2.82 -11.75 -1.41
CA SER A 26 3.65 -11.87 -0.22
C SER A 26 4.58 -10.69 -0.01
N ILE A 27 4.93 -9.96 -1.08
CA ILE A 27 5.74 -8.74 -0.96
C ILE A 27 4.82 -7.52 -0.94
N PHE A 28 4.03 -7.31 -1.99
CA PHE A 28 3.24 -6.09 -2.13
C PHE A 28 2.16 -5.96 -1.05
N VAL A 29 1.33 -6.99 -0.85
CA VAL A 29 0.32 -6.98 0.22
C VAL A 29 0.95 -6.71 1.59
N LYS A 30 2.06 -7.37 1.90
CA LYS A 30 2.76 -7.20 3.17
C LYS A 30 3.28 -5.77 3.35
N ILE A 31 3.88 -5.18 2.31
CA ILE A 31 4.36 -3.79 2.37
C ILE A 31 3.18 -2.84 2.61
N LEU A 32 2.03 -3.05 1.97
CA LEU A 32 0.84 -2.22 2.19
C LEU A 32 0.28 -2.38 3.61
N GLU A 33 0.28 -3.59 4.17
CA GLU A 33 -0.15 -3.84 5.56
C GLU A 33 0.80 -3.21 6.60
N GLU A 34 2.08 -3.03 6.24
CA GLU A 34 3.08 -2.37 7.10
C GLU A 34 2.99 -0.84 7.04
N VAL A 35 2.26 -0.25 6.09
CA VAL A 35 2.01 1.20 6.06
C VAL A 35 1.05 1.55 7.20
N ASP A 36 1.58 2.16 8.26
CA ASP A 36 0.77 2.64 9.38
C ASP A 36 -0.10 3.83 8.91
N PRO A 37 -1.44 3.71 8.94
CA PRO A 37 -2.35 4.75 8.49
C PRO A 37 -2.32 6.02 9.37
N CYS A 38 -1.74 5.95 10.56
CA CYS A 38 -1.59 7.06 11.49
C CYS A 38 -0.15 7.58 11.58
N GLU A 39 0.78 7.01 10.82
CA GLU A 39 2.17 7.49 10.82
C GLU A 39 2.22 8.94 10.33
N ASP A 40 3.03 9.72 11.06
CA ASP A 40 3.16 11.17 10.93
C ASP A 40 1.86 11.97 11.11
N LEU A 41 0.81 11.40 11.73
CA LEU A 41 -0.40 12.13 12.15
C LEU A 41 -0.37 12.40 13.65
N THR A 42 0.15 13.56 14.04
CA THR A 42 0.11 13.96 15.46
C THR A 42 -1.21 14.66 15.82
N ASP A 43 -1.60 14.61 17.09
CA ASP A 43 -2.76 15.35 17.60
C ASP A 43 -2.66 16.86 17.33
N ASP A 44 -1.44 17.39 17.30
CA ASP A 44 -1.17 18.80 16.99
C ASP A 44 -1.37 19.09 15.50
N ASP A 45 -1.01 18.18 14.59
CA ASP A 45 -1.30 18.30 13.17
C ASP A 45 -2.81 18.29 12.91
N ILE A 46 -3.54 17.37 13.56
CA ILE A 46 -5.00 17.26 13.45
C ILE A 46 -5.65 18.55 13.96
N ARG A 47 -5.22 19.03 15.14
CA ARG A 47 -5.72 20.28 15.72
C ARG A 47 -5.46 21.48 14.81
N THR A 48 -4.24 21.57 14.28
CA THR A 48 -3.84 22.65 13.38
C THR A 48 -4.66 22.62 12.09
N ALA A 49 -4.88 21.44 11.50
CA ALA A 49 -5.74 21.28 10.33
C ALA A 49 -7.18 21.73 10.59
N ILE A 50 -7.76 21.37 11.74
CA ILE A 50 -9.10 21.81 12.16
C ILE A 50 -9.16 23.33 12.32
N GLN A 51 -8.18 23.93 12.99
CA GLN A 51 -8.13 25.39 13.18
C GLN A 51 -8.00 26.13 11.85
N ASN A 52 -7.13 25.67 10.96
CA ASN A 52 -6.94 26.24 9.63
C ASN A 52 -8.21 26.14 8.77
N ALA A 53 -8.91 25.00 8.80
CA ALA A 53 -10.16 24.82 8.06
C ALA A 53 -11.33 25.63 8.65
N THR A 54 -11.33 25.84 9.96
CA THR A 54 -12.32 26.68 10.65
C THR A 54 -12.12 28.17 10.32
N GLY A 55 -10.87 28.59 10.16
CA GLY A 55 -10.51 29.97 9.84
C GLY A 55 -10.91 30.95 10.96
N PRO A 56 -11.26 32.20 10.62
CA PRO A 56 -11.51 33.25 11.62
C PRO A 56 -12.87 33.15 12.33
N LYS A 57 -13.75 32.24 11.91
CA LYS A 57 -15.11 32.10 12.45
C LYS A 57 -15.14 31.06 13.56
N SER A 58 -15.97 31.26 14.59
CA SER A 58 -16.25 30.19 15.55
C SER A 58 -17.08 29.10 14.87
N ALA A 59 -16.57 27.86 14.89
CA ALA A 59 -17.29 26.71 14.36
C ALA A 59 -18.18 26.07 15.43
N LEU A 60 -19.42 25.73 15.07
CA LEU A 60 -20.33 24.93 15.90
C LEU A 60 -20.07 23.43 15.76
N PHE A 61 -19.50 23.01 14.62
CA PHE A 61 -19.17 21.63 14.29
C PHE A 61 -17.78 21.56 13.68
N VAL A 62 -17.10 20.42 13.82
CA VAL A 62 -15.80 20.20 13.19
C VAL A 62 -15.96 20.13 11.67
N PRO A 63 -15.20 20.90 10.87
CA PRO A 63 -15.23 20.81 9.42
C PRO A 63 -14.83 19.42 8.90
N GLU A 64 -15.33 19.02 7.74
CA GLU A 64 -14.98 17.74 7.10
C GLU A 64 -13.62 17.80 6.37
N VAL A 65 -13.23 18.97 5.88
CA VAL A 65 -12.02 19.18 5.07
C VAL A 65 -10.72 18.67 5.74
N PRO A 66 -10.45 18.89 7.05
CA PRO A 66 -9.29 18.32 7.72
C PRO A 66 -9.22 16.79 7.59
N PHE A 67 -10.35 16.10 7.78
CA PHE A 67 -10.39 14.64 7.62
C PHE A 67 -9.99 14.23 6.20
N GLU A 68 -10.57 14.87 5.18
CA GLU A 68 -10.22 14.54 3.79
C GLU A 68 -8.75 14.81 3.47
N VAL A 69 -8.20 15.95 3.93
CA VAL A 69 -6.78 16.31 3.71
C VAL A 69 -5.85 15.27 4.34
N LEU A 70 -6.14 14.86 5.57
CA LEU A 70 -5.33 13.88 6.28
C LEU A 70 -5.43 12.50 5.62
N VAL A 71 -6.63 12.07 5.21
CA VAL A 71 -6.82 10.79 4.50
C VAL A 71 -6.13 10.81 3.13
N ARG A 72 -6.24 11.87 2.35
CA ARG A 72 -5.54 12.01 1.05
C ARG A 72 -4.03 11.86 1.21
N ARG A 73 -3.46 12.48 2.25
CA ARG A 73 -2.03 12.35 2.59
C ARG A 73 -1.63 10.90 2.92
N GLN A 74 -2.52 10.11 3.53
CA GLN A 74 -2.24 8.71 3.79
C GLN A 74 -2.38 7.85 2.53
N ILE A 75 -3.38 8.11 1.68
CA ILE A 75 -3.55 7.43 0.39
C ILE A 75 -2.33 7.67 -0.52
N SER A 76 -1.78 8.89 -0.57
CA SER A 76 -0.62 9.19 -1.41
C SER A 76 0.61 8.35 -1.08
N ARG A 77 0.75 7.87 0.17
CA ARG A 77 1.86 7.03 0.60
C ARG A 77 1.83 5.62 -0.01
N LEU A 78 0.70 5.22 -0.59
CA LEU A 78 0.55 3.93 -1.27
C LEU A 78 1.15 3.94 -2.69
N LEU A 79 1.54 5.10 -3.22
CA LEU A 79 2.11 5.23 -4.56
C LEU A 79 3.46 4.53 -4.69
N ASP A 80 4.43 4.93 -3.85
CA ASP A 80 5.79 4.38 -3.87
C ASP A 80 5.85 2.85 -3.77
N PRO A 81 5.16 2.19 -2.81
CA PRO A 81 5.17 0.73 -2.75
C PRO A 81 4.49 0.07 -3.97
N SER A 82 3.49 0.74 -4.58
CA SER A 82 2.84 0.26 -5.81
C SER A 82 3.76 0.35 -7.03
N LEU A 83 4.50 1.44 -7.17
CA LEU A 83 5.52 1.59 -8.23
C LEU A 83 6.68 0.60 -8.03
N GLN A 84 7.10 0.38 -6.78
CA GLN A 84 8.12 -0.62 -6.47
C GLN A 84 7.68 -2.04 -6.85
N CYS A 85 6.41 -2.39 -6.61
CA CYS A 85 5.84 -3.66 -7.06
C CYS A 85 5.94 -3.84 -8.59
N ALA A 86 5.59 -2.81 -9.38
CA ALA A 86 5.72 -2.84 -10.83
C ALA A 86 7.17 -3.08 -11.28
N ARG A 87 8.14 -2.43 -10.64
CA ARG A 87 9.57 -2.61 -10.93
C ARG A 87 10.06 -4.02 -10.61
N PHE A 88 9.65 -4.61 -9.48
CA PHE A 88 10.00 -6.00 -9.16
C PHE A 88 9.45 -6.99 -10.18
N ILE A 89 8.26 -6.74 -10.73
CA ILE A 89 7.69 -7.56 -11.80
C ILE A 89 8.48 -7.37 -13.09
N TYR A 90 8.81 -6.14 -13.47
CA TYR A 90 9.66 -5.85 -14.61
C TYR A 90 11.01 -6.60 -14.53
N ASP A 91 11.68 -6.55 -13.38
CA ASP A 91 12.94 -7.26 -13.16
C ASP A 91 12.79 -8.78 -13.34
N GLU A 92 11.67 -9.35 -12.87
CA GLU A 92 11.38 -10.77 -13.07
C GLU A 92 11.10 -11.10 -14.54
N LEU A 93 10.39 -10.25 -15.27
CA LEU A 93 10.17 -10.41 -16.71
C LEU A 93 11.48 -10.38 -17.51
N ILE A 94 12.42 -9.50 -17.15
CA ILE A 94 13.77 -9.45 -17.74
C ILE A 94 14.56 -10.74 -17.42
N LYS A 95 14.45 -11.28 -16.20
CA LYS A 95 15.10 -12.57 -15.87
C LYS A 95 14.51 -13.71 -16.69
N ILE A 96 13.20 -13.72 -16.89
CA ILE A 96 12.52 -14.72 -17.71
C ILE A 96 12.99 -14.63 -19.16
N SER A 97 13.07 -13.42 -19.74
CA SER A 97 13.50 -13.25 -21.14
C SER A 97 14.91 -13.78 -21.36
N HIS A 98 15.86 -13.44 -20.48
CA HIS A 98 17.23 -13.94 -20.57
C HIS A 98 17.31 -15.46 -20.49
N ARG A 99 16.55 -16.09 -19.58
CA ARG A 99 16.53 -17.56 -19.42
C ARG A 99 15.97 -18.26 -20.66
N CYS A 100 14.92 -17.70 -21.27
CA CYS A 100 14.36 -18.24 -22.51
C CYS A 100 15.36 -18.20 -23.67
N LEU A 101 16.16 -17.13 -23.78
CA LEU A 101 17.08 -16.95 -24.91
C LEU A 101 18.39 -17.75 -24.78
N VAL A 102 18.81 -18.08 -23.56
CA VAL A 102 20.06 -18.84 -23.32
C VAL A 102 20.00 -20.26 -23.88
N ASN A 103 18.86 -20.94 -23.76
CA ASN A 103 18.75 -22.35 -24.12
C ASN A 103 18.79 -22.58 -25.64
N ASP A 104 18.11 -21.73 -26.42
CA ASP A 104 17.92 -21.97 -27.87
C ASP A 104 18.91 -21.19 -28.76
N LEU A 105 19.37 -20.02 -28.32
CA LEU A 105 20.12 -19.08 -29.17
C LEU A 105 21.61 -19.01 -28.88
N GLN A 106 22.13 -19.89 -28.02
CA GLN A 106 23.55 -19.91 -27.67
C GLN A 106 24.46 -20.05 -28.90
N ARG A 107 24.00 -20.76 -29.94
CA ARG A 107 24.70 -20.94 -31.22
C ARG A 107 24.65 -19.72 -32.15
N PHE A 108 23.79 -18.74 -31.87
CA PHE A 108 23.55 -17.56 -32.71
C PHE A 108 23.76 -16.27 -31.91
N PRO A 109 25.00 -15.91 -31.56
CA PRO A 109 25.28 -14.82 -30.61
C PRO A 109 24.79 -13.45 -31.08
N VAL A 110 24.84 -13.19 -32.39
CA VAL A 110 24.33 -11.93 -32.97
C VAL A 110 22.82 -11.84 -32.85
N LEU A 111 22.11 -12.94 -33.14
CA LEU A 111 20.65 -13.01 -33.01
C LEU A 111 20.22 -12.86 -31.55
N ARG A 112 20.89 -13.58 -30.64
CA ARG A 112 20.64 -13.48 -29.19
C ARG A 112 20.72 -12.03 -28.71
N LYS A 113 21.81 -11.33 -29.06
CA LYS A 113 21.99 -9.92 -28.69
C LYS A 113 20.87 -9.04 -29.23
N ARG A 114 20.46 -9.23 -30.48
CA ARG A 114 19.34 -8.47 -31.07
C ARG A 114 18.00 -8.77 -30.40
N MET A 115 17.76 -10.00 -29.99
CA MET A 115 16.55 -10.36 -29.25
C MET A 115 16.55 -9.77 -27.84
N ASP A 116 17.68 -9.82 -27.11
CA ASP A 116 17.83 -9.17 -25.81
C ASP A 116 17.53 -7.66 -25.91
N GLU A 117 18.07 -6.98 -26.93
CA GLU A 117 17.81 -5.56 -27.21
C GLU A 117 16.31 -5.28 -27.45
N VAL A 118 15.67 -6.05 -28.34
CA VAL A 118 14.25 -5.84 -28.69
C VAL A 118 13.33 -6.11 -27.50
N ILE A 119 13.56 -7.21 -26.75
CA ILE A 119 12.72 -7.57 -25.61
C ILE A 119 12.95 -6.60 -24.45
N GLY A 120 14.20 -6.19 -24.20
CA GLY A 120 14.53 -5.19 -23.20
C GLY A 120 13.77 -3.88 -23.45
N ASN A 121 13.83 -3.37 -24.68
CA ASN A 121 13.09 -2.17 -25.07
C ASN A 121 11.58 -2.37 -24.92
N PHE A 122 11.02 -3.49 -25.40
CA PHE A 122 9.59 -3.78 -25.28
C PHE A 122 9.10 -3.79 -23.82
N LEU A 123 9.86 -4.41 -22.92
CA LEU A 123 9.51 -4.46 -21.50
C LEU A 123 9.65 -3.08 -20.84
N GLN A 124 10.67 -2.31 -21.22
CA GLN A 124 10.88 -0.96 -20.71
C GLN A 124 9.76 -0.01 -21.16
N ASP A 125 9.39 -0.08 -22.44
CA ASP A 125 8.29 0.70 -23.02
C ASP A 125 6.93 0.34 -22.39
N GLY A 126 6.80 -0.88 -21.84
CA GLY A 126 5.61 -1.31 -21.09
C GLY A 126 5.57 -0.87 -19.63
N LEU A 127 6.73 -0.57 -19.02
CA LEU A 127 6.82 -0.19 -17.61
C LEU A 127 6.26 1.21 -17.37
N GLU A 128 6.65 2.20 -18.17
CA GLU A 128 6.23 3.60 -17.99
C GLU A 128 4.70 3.80 -18.06
N PRO A 129 3.96 3.21 -19.03
CA PRO A 129 2.49 3.26 -19.04
C PRO A 129 1.87 2.58 -17.81
N SER A 130 2.49 1.52 -17.31
CA SER A 130 2.01 0.80 -16.12
C SER A 130 2.19 1.64 -14.85
N GLU A 131 3.35 2.28 -14.68
CA GLU A 131 3.62 3.21 -13.59
C GLU A 131 2.67 4.42 -13.64
N THR A 132 2.39 4.93 -14.84
CA THR A 132 1.42 6.01 -15.06
C THR A 132 0.01 5.60 -14.66
N MET A 133 -0.43 4.39 -15.05
CA MET A 133 -1.73 3.85 -14.66
C MET A 133 -1.84 3.68 -13.13
N ILE A 134 -0.77 3.22 -12.47
CA ILE A 134 -0.71 3.15 -11.01
C ILE A 134 -0.88 4.54 -10.40
N GLY A 135 -0.18 5.54 -10.93
CA GLY A 135 -0.33 6.94 -10.52
C GLY A 135 -1.79 7.42 -10.62
N HIS A 136 -2.43 7.19 -11.77
CA HIS A 136 -3.83 7.56 -11.96
C HIS A 136 -4.78 6.88 -10.97
N ILE A 137 -4.54 5.61 -10.61
CA ILE A 137 -5.36 4.91 -9.61
C ILE A 137 -5.26 5.62 -8.26
N ILE A 138 -4.04 5.95 -7.80
CA ILE A 138 -3.84 6.66 -6.54
C ILE A 138 -4.49 8.05 -6.57
N GLU A 139 -4.38 8.78 -7.69
CA GLU A 139 -5.04 10.07 -7.88
C GLU A 139 -6.56 9.97 -7.80
N MET A 140 -7.17 8.96 -8.43
CA MET A 140 -8.62 8.73 -8.35
C MET A 140 -9.09 8.46 -6.92
N GLU A 141 -8.35 7.64 -6.16
CA GLU A 141 -8.68 7.36 -4.75
C GLU A 141 -8.57 8.60 -3.86
N MET A 142 -7.71 9.58 -4.21
CA MET A 142 -7.60 10.85 -3.49
C MET A 142 -8.66 11.88 -3.89
N ASP A 143 -9.16 11.83 -5.12
CA ASP A 143 -10.11 12.83 -5.64
C ASP A 143 -11.45 12.77 -4.88
N TYR A 144 -11.94 11.56 -4.58
CA TYR A 144 -13.20 11.36 -3.88
C TYR A 144 -13.13 10.38 -2.72
N ILE A 145 -13.38 10.87 -1.50
CA ILE A 145 -13.48 10.05 -0.29
C ILE A 145 -14.94 9.63 -0.06
N ASN A 146 -15.24 8.35 -0.29
CA ASN A 146 -16.59 7.81 -0.13
C ASN A 146 -16.97 7.55 1.35
N THR A 147 -17.49 8.55 2.03
CA THR A 147 -18.01 8.42 3.41
C THR A 147 -19.32 7.63 3.52
N SER A 148 -19.93 7.24 2.39
CA SER A 148 -21.12 6.37 2.35
C SER A 148 -20.77 4.88 2.19
N HIS A 149 -19.48 4.53 2.13
CA HIS A 149 -19.04 3.15 1.99
C HIS A 149 -19.50 2.30 3.20
N PRO A 150 -20.00 1.06 3.01
CA PRO A 150 -20.57 0.25 4.10
C PRO A 150 -19.60 -0.05 5.25
N ASN A 151 -18.30 -0.07 4.96
CA ASN A 151 -17.26 -0.29 5.98
C ASN A 151 -16.80 1.01 6.67
N PHE A 152 -17.27 2.19 6.23
CA PHE A 152 -16.90 3.45 6.85
C PHE A 152 -17.64 3.63 8.18
N ILE A 153 -16.88 3.70 9.28
CA ILE A 153 -17.43 3.98 10.60
C ILE A 153 -17.67 5.48 10.69
N GLY A 154 -18.89 5.91 10.37
CA GLY A 154 -19.29 7.33 10.42
C GLY A 154 -19.06 7.97 11.79
N GLY A 155 -19.00 9.31 11.81
CA GLY A 155 -18.55 10.09 12.98
C GLY A 155 -19.29 9.79 14.29
N SER A 156 -20.61 9.57 14.25
CA SER A 156 -21.39 9.25 15.46
C SER A 156 -20.97 7.91 16.08
N LYS A 157 -20.79 6.87 15.24
CA LYS A 157 -20.39 5.54 15.70
C LYS A 157 -18.93 5.54 16.17
N ALA A 158 -18.06 6.25 15.47
CA ALA A 158 -16.66 6.43 15.86
C ALA A 158 -16.55 7.11 17.25
N LEU A 159 -17.34 8.17 17.48
CA LEU A 159 -17.38 8.87 18.77
C LEU A 159 -17.90 7.96 19.89
N GLU A 160 -18.95 7.18 19.63
CA GLU A 160 -19.47 6.22 20.60
C GLU A 160 -18.39 5.19 21.01
N THR A 161 -17.69 4.61 20.02
CA THR A 161 -16.61 3.66 20.27
C THR A 161 -15.46 4.29 21.07
N ALA A 162 -15.04 5.51 20.70
CA ALA A 162 -13.99 6.23 21.43
C ALA A 162 -14.39 6.51 22.89
N LEU A 163 -15.63 6.94 23.14
CA LEU A 163 -16.14 7.19 24.49
C LEU A 163 -16.22 5.90 25.33
N GLN A 164 -16.57 4.76 24.71
CA GLN A 164 -16.58 3.47 25.40
C GLN A 164 -15.15 3.05 25.81
N GLN A 165 -14.15 3.24 24.94
CA GLN A 165 -12.75 2.97 25.25
C GLN A 165 -12.20 3.87 26.37
N VAL A 166 -12.58 5.15 26.40
CA VAL A 166 -12.19 6.08 27.48
C VAL A 166 -12.84 5.70 28.81
N LYS A 167 -14.05 5.13 28.80
CA LYS A 167 -14.72 4.67 30.03
C LYS A 167 -14.11 3.38 30.56
N SER A 168 -13.77 2.42 29.71
CA SER A 168 -13.16 1.15 30.12
C SER A 168 -11.75 1.31 30.67
N SER A 169 -10.98 2.27 30.15
CA SER A 169 -9.64 2.63 30.65
C SER A 169 -9.65 3.36 32.01
N ARG A 170 -10.83 3.82 32.49
CA ARG A 170 -11.00 4.53 33.78
C ARG A 170 -11.48 3.65 34.94
N LEU A 171 -11.40 2.32 34.87
CA LEU A 171 -11.75 1.46 36.01
C LEU A 171 -10.86 1.78 37.23
N PRO A 172 -11.43 2.09 38.42
CA PRO A 172 -10.63 2.40 39.61
C PRO A 172 -9.95 1.15 40.16
N LEU A 173 -8.69 1.29 40.60
CA LEU A 173 -8.00 0.27 41.42
C LEU A 173 -8.90 -0.13 42.62
N PRO A 174 -9.05 -1.43 42.92
CA PRO A 174 -9.87 -1.85 44.05
C PRO A 174 -9.23 -1.35 45.36
N ILE A 175 -10.01 -0.57 46.12
CA ILE A 175 -9.66 -0.10 47.46
C ILE A 175 -9.49 -1.34 48.35
N SER A 176 -8.25 -1.67 48.71
CA SER A 176 -7.96 -2.70 49.70
C SER A 176 -8.53 -2.28 51.05
N ARG A 177 -9.58 -2.96 51.51
CA ARG A 177 -10.11 -2.79 52.87
C ARG A 177 -9.05 -3.27 53.86
N GLN A 178 -8.38 -2.33 54.53
CA GLN A 178 -7.60 -2.62 55.73
C GLN A 178 -8.54 -3.27 56.77
N LYS A 179 -8.26 -4.53 57.11
CA LYS A 179 -8.85 -5.18 58.28
C LYS A 179 -8.37 -4.44 59.52
N VAL A 180 -9.29 -3.78 60.21
CA VAL A 180 -9.07 -3.30 61.58
C VAL A 180 -9.10 -4.53 62.48
N ASN A 181 -7.94 -4.88 63.03
CA ASN A 181 -7.84 -5.89 64.08
C ASN A 181 -8.42 -5.32 65.38
N VAL A 182 -9.36 -6.06 65.97
CA VAL A 182 -9.67 -6.03 67.41
C VAL A 182 -9.63 -7.45 67.90
#